data_AF-A0A8X6LTB0-F1
#
_entry.id   AF-A0A8X6LTB0-F1
#
_cell.length_a   1.000
_cell.length_b   1.000
_cell.length_c   1.000
_cell.angle_alpha   90.00
_cell.angle_beta   90.00
_cell.angle_gamma   90.00
#
_symmetry.space_group_name_H-M   'P 1'
#
loop_
_entity.id
_entity.type
_entity.pdbx_description
1 polymer ?
#
loop_
_entity_poly.entity_id
_entity_poly.type
_entity_poly.pdbx_seq_one_letter_code
_entity_poly.pdbx_strand_id
1 'polypeptide(L)'
;MSFDIIMTLALSQQPTHNGNFLNSQTQKGYDPDIPGYDRYEMRVDHTKSAYTLLVHDARLDDEAEFQCQVGPGKNEKPIRSVARLTVLGK
;
A
#
# COMPACT_ATOMS: atom_id res chain seq x y z
N MET A 1 4.92 16.56 15.87
CA MET A 1 3.54 16.09 15.69
C MET A 1 3.63 15.01 14.63
N SER A 2 3.49 13.75 15.03
CA SER A 2 3.50 12.60 14.13
C SER A 2 2.05 12.28 13.81
N PHE A 3 1.72 12.17 12.52
CA PHE A 3 0.41 11.72 12.07
C PHE A 3 0.62 10.43 11.28
N ASP A 4 -0.22 9.43 11.55
CA ASP A 4 -0.24 8.19 10.78
C ASP A 4 -1.18 8.38 9.57
N ILE A 5 -0.77 7.87 8.41
CA ILE A 5 -1.60 7.86 7.21
C ILE A 5 -2.17 6.47 7.02
N ILE A 6 -3.48 6.39 6.82
CA ILE A 6 -4.22 5.14 6.64
C ILE A 6 -4.73 5.08 5.20
N MET A 7 -4.12 4.23 4.37
CA MET A 7 -4.62 3.91 3.04
C MET A 7 -5.22 2.51 3.02
N THR A 8 -6.55 2.43 2.97
CA THR A 8 -7.27 1.15 2.85
C THR A 8 -7.41 0.76 1.38
N LEU A 9 -6.77 -0.35 1.04
CA LEU A 9 -6.73 -1.02 -0.26
C LEU A 9 -7.76 -2.16 -0.22
N ALA A 10 -8.62 -2.24 -1.23
CA ALA A 10 -9.61 -3.33 -1.33
C ALA A 10 -9.01 -4.52 -2.07
N LEU A 11 -8.85 -5.66 -1.38
CA LEU A 11 -8.54 -7.01 -1.89
C LEU A 11 -7.23 -7.21 -2.69
N SER A 12 -6.29 -7.97 -2.11
CA SER A 12 -5.23 -8.68 -2.84
C SER A 12 -4.36 -7.75 -3.69
N GLN A 13 -3.86 -6.67 -3.10
CA GLN A 13 -3.16 -5.63 -3.84
C GLN A 13 -1.68 -5.57 -3.44
N GLN A 14 -0.82 -5.41 -4.44
CA GLN A 14 0.54 -4.92 -4.21
C GLN A 14 0.43 -3.39 -4.10
N PRO A 15 0.67 -2.81 -2.92
CA PRO A 15 0.92 -1.38 -2.86
C PRO A 15 2.20 -1.06 -3.64
N THR A 16 2.17 0.07 -4.35
CA THR A 16 3.38 0.66 -4.90
C THR A 16 3.65 2.02 -4.27
N HIS A 17 4.92 2.39 -4.21
CA HIS A 17 5.39 3.72 -3.87
C HIS A 17 6.18 4.26 -5.06
N ASN A 18 5.66 5.29 -5.73
CA ASN A 18 6.21 5.84 -6.98
C ASN A 18 6.43 4.76 -8.06
N GLY A 19 5.51 3.80 -8.14
CA GLY A 19 5.54 2.69 -9.10
C GLY A 19 6.38 1.47 -8.67
N ASN A 20 7.11 1.53 -7.55
CA ASN A 20 7.86 0.40 -7.02
C ASN A 20 7.01 -0.43 -6.05
N PHE A 21 6.98 -1.75 -6.22
CA PHE A 21 6.28 -2.63 -5.28
C PHE A 21 6.91 -2.58 -3.89
N LEU A 22 6.09 -2.35 -2.87
CA LEU A 22 6.55 -2.29 -1.49
C LEU A 22 6.69 -3.68 -0.86
N ASN A 23 5.94 -4.68 -1.35
CA ASN A 23 5.95 -6.03 -0.82
C ASN A 23 6.06 -7.12 -1.90
N SER A 24 6.39 -8.33 -1.46
CA SER A 24 6.64 -9.47 -2.34
C SER A 24 5.43 -10.38 -2.52
N GLN A 25 5.37 -11.06 -3.68
CA GLN A 25 4.36 -12.09 -3.92
C GLN A 25 4.75 -13.40 -3.21
N THR A 26 3.79 -14.04 -2.57
CA THR A 26 3.94 -15.36 -1.94
C THR A 26 2.90 -16.34 -2.51
N GLN A 27 3.06 -17.63 -2.23
CA GLN A 27 2.13 -18.66 -2.72
C GLN A 27 0.69 -18.48 -2.17
N LYS A 28 0.52 -17.75 -1.07
CA LYS A 28 -0.78 -17.50 -0.42
C LYS A 28 -1.36 -16.11 -0.69
N GLY A 29 -0.65 -15.25 -1.44
CA GLY A 29 -1.04 -13.86 -1.67
C GLY A 29 0.17 -12.93 -1.63
N TYR A 30 0.07 -11.83 -0.90
CA TYR A 30 1.18 -10.88 -0.73
C TYR A 30 1.68 -10.91 0.70
N ASP A 31 3.00 -10.84 0.86
CA ASP A 31 3.61 -10.70 2.18
C ASP A 31 3.22 -9.34 2.76
N PRO A 32 2.69 -9.25 4.00
CA PRO A 32 2.53 -7.96 4.65
C PRO A 32 3.86 -7.29 5.02
N ASP A 33 4.98 -8.02 5.01
CA ASP A 33 6.29 -7.44 5.29
C ASP A 33 6.75 -6.47 4.19
N ILE A 34 7.28 -5.32 4.61
CA ILE A 34 7.72 -4.23 3.73
C ILE A 34 9.22 -3.97 4.00
N PRO A 35 10.12 -4.78 3.43
CA PRO A 35 11.54 -4.67 3.70
C PRO A 35 12.11 -3.33 3.21
N GLY A 36 12.94 -2.69 4.04
CA GLY A 36 13.58 -1.41 3.73
C GLY A 36 12.72 -0.18 4.04
N TYR A 37 11.50 -0.36 4.56
CA TYR A 37 10.62 0.72 4.98
C TYR A 37 10.13 0.51 6.42
N ASP A 38 11.01 0.75 7.41
CA ASP A 38 10.75 0.48 8.84
C ASP A 38 9.52 1.21 9.42
N ARG A 39 9.05 2.27 8.75
CA ARG A 39 7.88 3.06 9.15
C ARG A 39 6.59 2.61 8.48
N TYR A 40 6.65 1.66 7.55
CA TYR A 40 5.51 1.26 6.72
C TYR A 40 5.01 -0.09 7.25
N GLU A 41 3.74 -0.17 7.61
CA GLU A 41 3.10 -1.41 8.05
C GLU A 41 1.94 -1.76 7.12
N MET A 42 1.89 -3.01 6.64
CA MET A 42 0.70 -3.54 5.98
C MET A 42 -0.19 -4.27 6.99
N ARG A 43 -1.35 -3.71 7.30
CA ARG A 43 -2.37 -4.36 8.13
C ARG A 43 -3.39 -5.07 7.26
N VAL A 44 -3.56 -6.37 7.46
CA VAL A 44 -4.50 -7.20 6.69
C VAL A 44 -5.71 -7.58 7.55
N ASP A 45 -6.90 -7.17 7.12
CA ASP A 45 -8.17 -7.62 7.69
C ASP A 45 -8.85 -8.58 6.70
N HIS A 46 -8.66 -9.89 6.92
CA HIS A 46 -9.25 -10.93 6.08
C HIS A 46 -10.78 -11.00 6.15
N THR A 47 -11.39 -10.53 7.25
CA THR A 47 -12.85 -10.56 7.41
C THR A 47 -13.53 -9.53 6.51
N LYS A 48 -12.88 -8.38 6.33
CA LYS A 48 -13.33 -7.30 5.44
C LYS A 48 -12.63 -7.29 4.09
N SER A 49 -11.72 -8.24 3.87
CA SER A 49 -10.94 -8.31 2.64
C SER A 49 -10.19 -7.00 2.34
N ALA A 50 -9.72 -6.36 3.41
CA ALA A 50 -9.07 -5.06 3.37
C ALA A 50 -7.58 -5.19 3.70
N TYR A 51 -6.75 -4.49 2.91
CA TYR A 51 -5.32 -4.39 3.10
C TYR A 51 -5.02 -2.92 3.34
N THR A 52 -4.48 -2.56 4.48
CA THR A 52 -4.28 -1.16 4.85
C THR A 52 -2.79 -0.87 4.96
N LEU A 53 -2.28 0.04 4.13
CA LEU A 53 -0.95 0.58 4.30
C LEU A 53 -0.99 1.70 5.35
N LEU A 54 -0.20 1.52 6.39
CA LEU A 54 0.04 2.49 7.45
C LEU A 54 1.43 3.08 7.23
N VAL A 55 1.52 4.42 7.23
CA VAL A 55 2.80 5.13 7.23
C VAL A 55 2.94 5.87 8.55
N HIS A 56 3.87 5.43 9.38
CA HIS A 56 4.14 6.00 10.70
C HIS A 56 5.08 7.19 10.62
N ASP A 57 4.86 8.19 11.49
CA ASP A 57 5.69 9.40 11.57
C ASP A 57 5.92 10.05 10.21
N ALA A 58 4.85 10.33 9.45
CA ALA A 58 4.94 10.79 8.06
C ALA A 58 5.87 12.01 7.88
N ARG A 59 6.74 11.94 6.86
CA ARG A 59 7.78 12.93 6.51
C ARG A 59 7.58 13.42 5.09
N LEU A 60 8.25 14.53 4.75
CA LEU A 60 8.24 15.06 3.38
C LEU A 60 8.71 14.03 2.35
N ASP A 61 9.65 13.15 2.71
CA ASP A 61 10.15 12.09 1.83
C ASP A 61 9.12 10.97 1.57
N ASP A 62 8.03 10.92 2.32
CA ASP A 62 6.91 9.99 2.08
C ASP A 62 5.92 10.53 1.04
N GLU A 63 6.07 11.79 0.60
CA GLU A 63 5.23 12.36 -0.46
C GLU A 63 5.43 11.60 -1.76
N ALA A 64 4.37 10.89 -2.18
CA ALA A 64 4.45 9.98 -3.30
C ALA A 64 3.07 9.62 -3.85
N GLU A 65 3.10 9.06 -5.05
CA GLU A 65 1.96 8.36 -5.60
C GLU A 65 1.97 6.91 -5.12
N PHE A 66 0.90 6.56 -4.41
CA PHE A 66 0.63 5.19 -3.99
C PHE A 66 -0.41 4.59 -4.93
N GLN A 67 -0.14 3.40 -5.42
CA GLN A 67 -1.11 2.67 -6.19
C GLN A 67 -1.39 1.34 -5.53
N CYS A 68 -2.59 0.84 -5.78
CA CYS A 68 -2.91 -0.51 -5.41
C CYS A 68 -3.58 -1.22 -6.58
N GLN A 69 -3.01 -2.39 -6.87
CA GLN A 69 -3.17 -3.07 -8.14
C GLN A 69 -3.66 -4.50 -7.90
N VAL A 70 -4.70 -4.89 -8.64
CA VAL A 70 -5.14 -6.28 -8.73
C VAL A 70 -4.66 -6.82 -10.08
N GLY A 71 -3.96 -7.94 -10.04
CA GLY A 71 -3.56 -8.66 -11.26
C GLY A 71 -4.79 -9.02 -12.11
N PRO A 72 -4.63 -9.17 -13.44
CA PRO A 72 -5.74 -9.57 -14.29
C PRO A 72 -6.28 -10.95 -13.88
N GLY A 73 -7.59 -11.06 -13.70
CA GLY A 73 -8.26 -12.36 -13.64
C GLY A 73 -8.21 -13.06 -14.99
N LYS A 74 -8.57 -14.36 -15.08
CA LYS A 74 -8.49 -15.16 -16.31
C LYS A 74 -9.08 -14.47 -17.55
N ASN A 75 -10.12 -13.64 -17.38
CA ASN A 75 -10.77 -12.86 -18.44
C ASN A 75 -11.04 -11.39 -18.04
N GLU A 76 -10.36 -10.89 -17.00
CA GLU A 76 -10.62 -9.55 -16.47
C GLU A 76 -9.40 -8.64 -16.63
N LYS A 77 -9.65 -7.35 -16.90
CA LYS A 77 -8.59 -6.35 -16.95
C LYS A 77 -8.05 -6.10 -15.54
N PRO A 78 -6.76 -5.78 -15.38
CA PRO A 78 -6.22 -5.40 -14.09
C PRO A 78 -6.93 -4.16 -13.57
N ILE A 79 -7.28 -4.18 -12.28
CA ILE A 79 -7.87 -3.04 -11.59
C ILE A 79 -6.74 -2.27 -10.93
N ARG A 80 -6.73 -0.94 -11.10
CA ARG A 80 -5.74 -0.05 -10.49
C ARG A 80 -6.47 1.12 -9.86
N SER A 81 -6.13 1.39 -8.60
CA SER A 81 -6.51 2.63 -7.92
C SER A 81 -5.25 3.37 -7.52
N VAL A 82 -5.30 4.69 -7.58
CA VAL A 82 -4.16 5.58 -7.34
C VAL A 82 -4.57 6.63 -6.33
N ALA A 83 -3.72 6.83 -5.32
CA ALA A 83 -3.86 7.87 -4.32
C ALA A 83 -2.52 8.63 -4.22
N ARG A 84 -2.58 9.96 -4.21
CA ARG A 84 -1.39 10.78 -4.00
C ARG A 84 -1.36 11.26 -2.56
N LEU A 85 -0.29 10.92 -1.86
CA LEU A 85 -0.01 11.45 -0.55
C LEU A 85 0.79 12.76 -0.71
N THR A 86 0.28 13.84 -0.13
CA THR A 86 1.00 15.11 -0.01
C THR A 86 1.23 15.39 1.47
N VAL A 87 2.46 15.63 1.86
CA VAL A 87 2.84 15.91 3.26
C VAL A 87 3.09 17.39 3.38
N LEU A 88 2.22 18.08 4.11
CA LEU A 88 2.36 19.52 4.31
C LEU A 88 3.36 19.78 5.45
N GLY A 89 4.56 20.22 5.06
CA GLY A 89 5.54 20.78 5.98
C GLY A 89 5.05 22.10 6.59
N LYS A 90 5.60 22.44 7.75
CA LYS A 90 5.34 23.71 8.42
C LYS A 90 6.30 24.80 7.97
#